data_AF-A0A6M1RSR3-F1
#
_entry.id   AF-A0A6M1RSR3-F1
#
_cell.length_a   1.000
_cell.length_b   1.000
_cell.length_c   1.000
_cell.angle_alpha   90.00
_cell.angle_beta   90.00
_cell.angle_gamma   90.00
#
_symmetry.space_group_name_H-M   'P 1'
#
loop_
_entity.id
_entity.type
_entity.pdbx_description
1 polymer ?
#
loop_
_entity_poly.entity_id
_entity_poly.type
_entity_poly.pdbx_seq_one_letter_code
_entity_poly.pdbx_strand_id
1 'polypeptide(L)'
;MSGPTREARRQARRRMEWLETVIHTGPGLQPAELHKFEQFLREAGFPPSSEYFQRLARLQEVLRSRPSPPDAAKRDYAGFAAGCWMQVQSVYDHCLISVCYDGQFNRQPGRIKITHRFNRAGRVDFVEAKLLRSLDPILHGALRKLITIREYPHREPDWWAAPAFALRVLPRELLFLHPDIFRHPRPRLLAWLINIGHHTVADLVRELAQAEPSPRRPEGRHQYPLDWLPADPVAWPILQQAALLEAVVEPGDAPDVHQVRYLRRSPVPAETEQAAAATL
;
A
#
# COMPACT_ATOMS: atom_id res chain seq x y z
N MET A 1 30.44 36.78 9.34
CA MET A 1 30.32 35.31 9.29
C MET A 1 30.44 34.87 7.84
N SER A 2 31.35 33.96 7.50
CA SER A 2 31.41 33.44 6.12
C SER A 2 30.18 32.58 5.87
N GLY A 3 29.43 32.90 4.82
CA GLY A 3 28.26 32.11 4.42
C GLY A 3 28.62 30.67 4.02
N PRO A 4 27.61 29.81 3.81
CA PRO A 4 27.81 28.40 3.52
C PRO A 4 28.58 28.19 2.22
N THR A 5 29.55 27.26 2.25
CA THR A 5 30.38 26.88 1.10
C THR A 5 29.54 26.18 0.03
N ARG A 6 30.08 26.11 -1.20
CA ARG A 6 29.42 25.41 -2.32
C ARG A 6 29.19 23.93 -2.01
N GLU A 7 30.15 23.28 -1.34
CA GLU A 7 30.01 21.87 -0.94
C GLU A 7 28.96 21.69 0.15
N ALA A 8 28.92 22.57 1.14
CA ALA A 8 27.88 22.55 2.17
C ALA A 8 26.48 22.70 1.58
N ARG A 9 26.28 23.56 0.57
CA ARG A 9 25.00 23.69 -0.16
C ARG A 9 24.61 22.41 -0.89
N ARG A 10 25.57 21.76 -1.55
CA ARG A 10 25.34 20.49 -2.25
C ARG A 10 24.95 19.37 -1.27
N GLN A 11 25.64 19.29 -0.14
CA GLN A 11 25.36 18.31 0.90
C GLN A 11 24.02 18.59 1.60
N ALA A 12 23.70 19.86 1.88
CA ALA A 12 22.41 20.28 2.43
C ALA A 12 21.25 19.88 1.52
N ARG A 13 21.37 20.12 0.21
CA ARG A 13 20.38 19.70 -0.78
C ARG A 13 20.15 18.19 -0.77
N ARG A 14 21.22 17.41 -0.90
CA ARG A 14 21.13 15.93 -0.93
C ARG A 14 20.53 15.36 0.36
N ARG A 15 20.96 15.88 1.52
CA ARG A 15 20.42 15.45 2.81
C ARG A 15 18.95 15.83 2.96
N MET A 16 18.56 17.04 2.56
CA MET A 16 17.16 17.45 2.60
C MET A 16 16.28 16.55 1.72
N GLU A 17 16.69 16.32 0.48
CA GLU A 17 15.99 15.42 -0.45
C GLU A 17 15.85 14.00 0.14
N TRP A 18 16.90 13.50 0.80
CA TRP A 18 16.86 12.22 1.50
C TRP A 18 15.90 12.22 2.71
N LEU A 19 15.94 13.25 3.57
CA LEU A 19 15.05 13.37 4.73
C LEU A 19 13.58 13.41 4.30
N GLU A 20 13.26 14.17 3.26
CA GLU A 20 11.92 14.25 2.67
C GLU A 20 11.50 12.93 2.03
N THR A 21 12.44 12.10 1.57
CA THR A 21 12.15 10.76 1.07
C THR A 21 11.85 9.80 2.23
N VAL A 22 12.76 9.73 3.21
CA VAL A 22 12.71 8.75 4.30
C VAL A 22 11.57 8.98 5.26
N ILE A 23 11.14 10.23 5.46
CA ILE A 23 9.97 10.50 6.29
C ILE A 23 8.74 9.73 5.78
N HIS A 24 8.64 9.39 4.50
CA HIS A 24 7.49 8.68 3.94
C HIS A 24 7.72 7.18 3.68
N THR A 25 8.85 6.61 4.12
CA THR A 25 9.20 5.21 3.82
C THR A 25 9.79 4.46 5.02
N GLY A 26 9.49 3.17 5.15
CA GLY A 26 10.20 2.25 6.06
C GLY A 26 10.00 2.58 7.54
N PRO A 27 10.99 2.35 8.44
CA PRO A 27 10.84 2.60 9.89
C PRO A 27 10.61 4.07 10.26
N GLY A 28 10.49 4.96 9.27
CA GLY A 28 10.30 6.39 9.44
C GLY A 28 11.60 7.10 9.80
N LEU A 29 11.56 8.41 9.64
CA LEU A 29 12.66 9.30 10.00
C LEU A 29 12.78 9.41 11.53
N GLN A 30 13.96 9.20 12.09
CA GLN A 30 14.15 9.30 13.54
C GLN A 30 14.36 10.76 13.98
N PRO A 31 13.85 11.19 15.15
CA PRO A 31 14.07 12.56 15.65
C PRO A 31 15.55 12.95 15.73
N ALA A 32 16.42 12.00 16.04
CA ALA A 32 17.87 12.19 16.09
C ALA A 32 18.48 12.56 14.72
N GLU A 33 17.90 12.11 13.62
CA GLU A 33 18.40 12.42 12.26
C GLU A 33 18.07 13.85 11.85
N LEU A 34 16.88 14.34 12.23
CA LEU A 34 16.52 15.74 12.07
C LEU A 34 17.43 16.65 12.89
N HIS A 35 17.72 16.28 14.13
CA HIS A 35 18.61 17.07 14.99
C HIS A 35 20.04 17.15 14.43
N LYS A 36 20.58 16.02 13.94
CA LYS A 36 21.90 15.99 13.27
C LYS A 36 21.94 16.90 12.04
N PHE A 37 20.86 16.94 11.26
CA PHE A 37 20.80 17.81 10.09
C PHE A 37 20.64 19.29 10.47
N GLU A 38 19.86 19.60 11.50
CA GLU A 38 19.76 20.94 12.07
C GLU A 38 21.13 21.46 12.51
N GLN A 39 21.88 20.63 13.26
CA GLN A 39 23.22 20.95 13.71
C GLN A 39 24.17 21.22 12.53
N PHE A 40 24.14 20.37 11.50
CA PHE A 40 24.92 20.58 10.28
C PHE A 40 24.61 21.93 9.60
N LEU A 41 23.34 22.33 9.50
CA LEU A 41 22.97 23.62 8.89
C LEU A 41 23.54 24.80 9.69
N ARG A 42 23.52 24.72 11.03
CA ARG A 42 24.09 25.74 11.92
C ARG A 42 25.61 25.82 11.77
N GLU A 43 26.29 24.68 11.82
CA GLU A 43 27.75 24.59 11.69
C GLU A 43 28.24 25.09 10.32
N ALA A 44 27.48 24.82 9.26
CA ALA A 44 27.79 25.29 7.92
C ALA A 44 27.42 26.77 7.66
N GLY A 45 26.86 27.48 8.65
CA GLY A 45 26.56 28.90 8.57
C GLY A 45 25.32 29.27 7.75
N PHE A 46 24.36 28.34 7.60
CA PHE A 46 23.08 28.67 6.97
C PHE A 46 22.25 29.59 7.88
N PRO A 47 21.60 30.64 7.34
CA PRO A 47 20.76 31.51 8.15
C PRO A 47 19.48 30.76 8.58
N PRO A 48 18.97 31.00 9.81
CA PRO A 48 17.72 30.40 10.29
C PRO A 48 16.50 30.69 9.41
N SER A 49 16.52 31.78 8.66
CA SER A 49 15.48 32.15 7.70
C SER A 49 15.56 31.41 6.37
N SER A 50 16.60 30.60 6.14
CA SER A 50 16.78 29.86 4.88
C SER A 50 15.68 28.83 4.65
N GLU A 51 15.45 28.53 3.37
CA GLU A 51 14.50 27.49 2.93
C GLU A 51 14.77 26.13 3.62
N TYR A 52 16.04 25.81 3.90
CA TYR A 52 16.41 24.56 4.58
C TYR A 52 15.83 24.47 5.99
N PHE A 53 15.89 25.54 6.79
CA PHE A 53 15.29 25.55 8.13
C PHE A 53 13.76 25.54 8.07
N GLN A 54 13.15 26.21 7.09
CA GLN A 54 11.69 26.17 6.90
C GLN A 54 11.19 24.76 6.51
N ARG A 55 11.91 24.07 5.61
CA ARG A 55 11.63 22.68 5.23
C ARG A 55 11.87 21.72 6.39
N LEU A 56 12.94 21.93 7.16
CA LEU A 56 13.23 21.13 8.35
C LEU A 56 12.14 21.27 9.41
N ALA A 57 11.63 22.48 9.66
CA ALA A 57 10.53 22.73 10.59
C ALA A 57 9.25 22.00 10.16
N ARG A 58 8.94 21.98 8.85
CA ARG A 58 7.82 21.19 8.30
C ARG A 58 7.99 19.69 8.55
N LEU A 59 9.20 19.15 8.37
CA LEU A 59 9.48 17.74 8.66
C LEU A 59 9.35 17.41 10.15
N GLN A 60 9.82 18.31 11.03
CA GLN A 60 9.65 18.16 12.48
C GLN A 60 8.17 18.14 12.88
N GLU A 61 7.34 18.99 12.27
CA GLU A 61 5.91 19.04 12.55
C GLU A 61 5.18 17.77 12.07
N VAL A 62 5.55 17.27 10.89
CA VAL A 62 5.07 15.98 10.37
C VAL A 62 5.47 14.81 11.30
N LEU A 63 6.63 14.89 11.94
CA LEU A 63 7.07 13.88 12.91
C LEU A 63 6.37 13.99 14.26
N ARG A 64 6.12 15.20 14.77
CA ARG A 64 5.38 15.40 16.03
C ARG A 64 3.91 14.99 15.92
N SER A 65 3.30 15.26 14.78
CA SER A 65 1.92 14.85 14.49
C SER A 65 1.77 13.35 14.21
N ARG A 66 2.88 12.60 14.14
CA ARG A 66 2.81 11.14 14.01
C ARG A 66 2.61 10.50 15.39
N PRO A 67 1.63 9.58 15.53
CA PRO A 67 1.65 8.65 16.64
C PRO A 67 2.97 7.86 16.58
N SER A 68 3.63 7.71 17.73
CA SER A 68 4.81 6.85 17.87
C SER A 68 4.54 5.51 17.19
N PRO A 69 5.47 4.99 16.36
CA PRO A 69 5.28 3.68 15.76
C PRO A 69 5.07 2.68 16.92
N PRO A 70 3.92 1.98 16.97
CA PRO A 70 3.74 0.92 17.95
C PRO A 70 4.83 -0.14 17.71
N ASP A 71 5.22 -0.85 18.77
CA ASP A 71 6.34 -1.80 18.76
C ASP A 71 6.53 -2.46 17.41
N ALA A 72 7.73 -2.28 16.85
CA ALA A 72 8.11 -2.56 15.47
C ALA A 72 8.03 -4.04 15.07
N ALA A 73 7.37 -4.88 15.86
CA ALA A 73 7.07 -6.24 15.53
C ALA A 73 6.01 -6.27 14.43
N LYS A 74 6.40 -6.86 13.29
CA LYS A 74 5.46 -7.36 12.28
C LYS A 74 4.36 -8.16 12.97
N ARG A 75 3.10 -7.81 12.74
CA ARG A 75 1.94 -8.58 13.20
C ARG A 75 1.29 -9.26 12.01
N ASP A 76 0.97 -10.54 12.17
CA ASP A 76 0.42 -11.39 11.12
C ASP A 76 -0.96 -11.87 11.56
N TYR A 77 -1.96 -11.72 10.72
CA TYR A 77 -3.34 -12.10 10.96
C TYR A 77 -3.78 -13.02 9.83
N ALA A 78 -4.55 -14.07 10.13
CA ALA A 78 -5.19 -14.88 9.11
C ALA A 78 -6.51 -15.48 9.57
N GLY A 79 -7.35 -15.80 8.59
CA GLY A 79 -8.68 -16.32 8.81
C GLY A 79 -9.50 -16.33 7.53
N PHE A 80 -10.73 -16.77 7.67
CA PHE A 80 -11.74 -16.65 6.64
C PHE A 80 -12.59 -15.42 6.94
N ALA A 81 -12.69 -14.50 5.98
CA ALA A 81 -13.53 -13.31 6.03
C ALA A 81 -13.78 -12.82 4.59
N ALA A 82 -14.80 -12.01 4.36
CA ALA A 82 -15.18 -11.51 3.05
C ALA A 82 -15.30 -12.63 1.98
N GLY A 83 -15.80 -13.80 2.39
CA GLY A 83 -15.94 -14.97 1.52
C GLY A 83 -14.63 -15.61 1.05
N CYS A 84 -13.47 -15.25 1.62
CA CYS A 84 -12.19 -15.82 1.22
C CYS A 84 -11.25 -16.08 2.40
N TRP A 85 -10.32 -17.03 2.22
CA TRP A 85 -9.18 -17.18 3.12
C TRP A 85 -8.15 -16.10 2.82
N MET A 86 -7.85 -15.27 3.81
CA MET A 86 -6.92 -14.16 3.66
C MET A 86 -5.91 -14.08 4.79
N GLN A 87 -4.80 -13.43 4.48
CA GLN A 87 -3.76 -13.06 5.42
C GLN A 87 -3.60 -11.54 5.41
N VAL A 88 -3.52 -10.92 6.59
CA VAL A 88 -3.26 -9.50 6.76
C VAL A 88 -1.98 -9.33 7.56
N GLN A 89 -1.04 -8.52 7.10
CA GLN A 89 0.22 -8.26 7.79
C GLN A 89 0.39 -6.77 8.04
N SER A 90 0.51 -6.39 9.32
CA SER A 90 0.87 -5.04 9.75
C SER A 90 2.39 -4.96 9.86
N VAL A 91 3.02 -4.10 9.06
CA VAL A 91 4.48 -3.93 9.00
C VAL A 91 4.82 -2.45 8.95
N TYR A 92 5.44 -1.93 10.01
CA TYR A 92 5.72 -0.51 10.20
C TYR A 92 4.44 0.33 10.10
N ASP A 93 4.30 1.09 9.01
CA ASP A 93 3.19 1.98 8.67
C ASP A 93 2.41 1.49 7.43
N HIS A 94 2.52 0.20 7.12
CA HIS A 94 1.86 -0.44 6.00
C HIS A 94 1.05 -1.65 6.43
N CYS A 95 0.03 -1.95 5.64
CA CYS A 95 -0.78 -3.16 5.77
C CYS A 95 -0.71 -3.95 4.47
N LEU A 96 -0.40 -5.25 4.54
CA LEU A 96 -0.45 -6.14 3.38
C LEU A 96 -1.66 -7.05 3.51
N ILE A 97 -2.54 -7.09 2.51
CA ILE A 97 -3.58 -8.12 2.39
C ILE A 97 -3.14 -9.13 1.33
N SER A 98 -3.47 -10.38 1.57
CA SER A 98 -2.99 -11.51 0.80
C SER A 98 -4.09 -12.54 0.63
N VAL A 99 -4.51 -12.80 -0.61
CA VAL A 99 -5.57 -13.77 -0.94
C VAL A 99 -5.03 -14.80 -1.93
N CYS A 100 -5.38 -16.07 -1.72
CA CYS A 100 -5.04 -17.15 -2.66
C CYS A 100 -6.24 -17.46 -3.57
N TYR A 101 -5.97 -17.58 -4.86
CA TYR A 101 -6.92 -17.97 -5.88
C TYR A 101 -6.46 -19.28 -6.48
N ASP A 102 -7.35 -20.27 -6.43
CA ASP A 102 -7.19 -21.57 -7.04
C ASP A 102 -8.05 -21.60 -8.31
N GLY A 103 -7.57 -22.26 -9.37
CA GLY A 103 -8.32 -22.35 -10.62
C GLY A 103 -7.78 -23.41 -11.55
N GLN A 104 -8.45 -23.58 -12.69
CA GLN A 104 -8.06 -24.54 -13.70
C GLN A 104 -8.08 -23.89 -15.08
N PHE A 105 -7.02 -24.10 -15.86
CA PHE A 105 -6.92 -23.62 -17.23
C PHE A 105 -6.43 -24.75 -18.14
N ASN A 106 -7.15 -25.05 -19.22
CA ASN A 106 -6.84 -26.19 -20.11
C ASN A 106 -6.61 -27.50 -19.33
N ARG A 107 -7.48 -27.80 -18.36
CA ARG A 107 -7.39 -28.95 -17.45
C ARG A 107 -6.20 -28.95 -16.49
N GLN A 108 -5.33 -27.95 -16.53
CA GLN A 108 -4.20 -27.82 -15.60
C GLN A 108 -4.64 -27.00 -14.37
N PRO A 109 -4.54 -27.55 -13.15
CA PRO A 109 -4.81 -26.79 -11.94
C PRO A 109 -3.67 -25.81 -11.66
N GLY A 110 -4.01 -24.60 -11.22
CA GLY A 110 -3.04 -23.61 -10.80
C GLY A 110 -3.51 -22.87 -9.56
N ARG A 111 -2.56 -22.18 -8.94
CA ARG A 111 -2.77 -21.42 -7.71
C ARG A 111 -1.89 -20.19 -7.70
N ILE A 112 -2.49 -19.04 -7.43
CA ILE A 112 -1.80 -17.74 -7.35
C ILE A 112 -2.18 -17.06 -6.04
N LYS A 113 -1.21 -16.44 -5.40
CA LYS A 113 -1.44 -15.54 -4.25
C LYS A 113 -1.26 -14.11 -4.74
N ILE A 114 -2.26 -13.27 -4.52
CA ILE A 114 -2.18 -11.83 -4.80
C ILE A 114 -2.02 -11.10 -3.48
N THR A 115 -1.06 -10.18 -3.45
CA THR A 115 -0.76 -9.34 -2.31
C THR A 115 -0.89 -7.88 -2.69
N HIS A 116 -1.70 -7.12 -1.95
CA HIS A 116 -1.75 -5.66 -2.02
C HIS A 116 -1.09 -5.10 -0.78
N ARG A 117 -0.18 -4.14 -0.97
CA ARG A 117 0.39 -3.36 0.13
C ARG A 117 -0.27 -2.00 0.16
N PHE A 118 -0.94 -1.68 1.26
CA PHE A 118 -1.52 -0.38 1.54
C PHE A 118 -0.61 0.46 2.42
N ASN A 119 -0.52 1.75 2.12
CA ASN A 119 0.12 2.75 2.97
C ASN A 119 -0.87 3.39 3.95
N ARG A 120 -0.39 4.31 4.79
CA ARG A 120 -1.17 5.02 5.81
C ARG A 120 -2.46 5.68 5.32
N ALA A 121 -2.50 6.09 4.05
CA ALA A 121 -3.65 6.73 3.45
C ALA A 121 -4.65 5.71 2.86
N GLY A 122 -4.44 4.42 3.09
CA GLY A 122 -5.25 3.35 2.52
C GLY A 122 -5.00 3.10 1.03
N ARG A 123 -3.99 3.74 0.43
CA ARG A 123 -3.66 3.59 -1.00
C ARG A 123 -2.73 2.42 -1.21
N VAL A 124 -2.87 1.71 -2.33
CA VAL A 124 -1.96 0.64 -2.75
C VAL A 124 -0.62 1.22 -3.20
N ASP A 125 0.49 0.75 -2.64
CA ASP A 125 1.86 1.00 -3.12
C ASP A 125 2.28 -0.03 -4.16
N PHE A 126 1.87 -1.29 -4.01
CA PHE A 126 2.10 -2.31 -5.02
C PHE A 126 1.05 -3.43 -4.98
N VAL A 127 0.90 -4.09 -6.13
CA VAL A 127 0.22 -5.37 -6.29
C VAL A 127 1.25 -6.40 -6.74
N GLU A 128 1.32 -7.52 -6.05
CA GLU A 128 2.28 -8.58 -6.30
C GLU A 128 1.58 -9.94 -6.43
N ALA A 129 2.07 -10.77 -7.34
CA ALA A 129 1.66 -12.15 -7.49
C ALA A 129 2.78 -13.09 -7.04
N LYS A 130 2.44 -14.10 -6.23
CA LYS A 130 3.25 -15.30 -6.00
C LYS A 130 2.59 -16.48 -6.69
N LEU A 131 3.28 -17.08 -7.65
CA LEU A 131 2.78 -18.21 -8.43
C LEU A 131 2.95 -19.52 -7.64
N LEU A 132 2.04 -19.79 -6.70
CA LEU A 132 2.12 -20.95 -5.80
C LEU A 132 2.10 -22.28 -6.56
N ARG A 133 1.34 -22.35 -7.65
CA ARG A 133 1.32 -23.44 -8.63
C ARG A 133 1.06 -22.81 -10.00
N SER A 134 2.13 -22.49 -10.73
CA SER A 134 2.02 -21.87 -12.05
C SER A 134 1.57 -22.87 -13.11
N LEU A 135 0.91 -22.37 -14.15
CA LEU A 135 0.62 -23.10 -15.38
C LEU A 135 1.89 -23.45 -16.16
N ASP A 136 2.98 -22.72 -15.91
CA ASP A 136 4.32 -23.07 -16.34
C ASP A 136 5.16 -23.60 -15.16
N PRO A 137 5.49 -24.90 -15.11
CA PRO A 137 6.25 -25.50 -14.01
C PRO A 137 7.54 -24.76 -13.64
N ILE A 138 8.25 -24.16 -14.60
CA ILE A 138 9.50 -23.43 -14.31
C ILE A 138 9.28 -22.14 -13.51
N LEU A 139 8.04 -21.65 -13.44
CA LEU A 139 7.66 -20.45 -12.70
C LEU A 139 7.05 -20.77 -11.33
N HIS A 140 7.07 -22.02 -10.86
CA HIS A 140 6.57 -22.40 -9.54
C HIS A 140 7.31 -21.66 -8.42
N GLY A 141 6.54 -21.01 -7.54
CA GLY A 141 7.07 -20.18 -6.46
C GLY A 141 7.51 -18.78 -6.88
N ALA A 142 7.49 -18.43 -8.17
CA ALA A 142 7.98 -17.16 -8.67
C ALA A 142 7.17 -15.97 -8.15
N LEU A 143 7.87 -14.88 -7.86
CA LEU A 143 7.29 -13.60 -7.43
C LEU A 143 7.28 -12.62 -8.61
N ARG A 144 6.18 -11.89 -8.79
CA ARG A 144 6.01 -10.89 -9.85
C ARG A 144 5.33 -9.64 -9.29
N LYS A 145 6.02 -8.50 -9.31
CA LYS A 145 5.38 -7.19 -9.11
C LYS A 145 4.51 -6.90 -10.32
N LEU A 146 3.20 -6.92 -10.15
CA LEU A 146 2.24 -6.65 -11.22
C LEU A 146 2.11 -5.14 -11.45
N ILE A 147 2.01 -4.40 -10.34
CA ILE A 147 1.86 -2.94 -10.32
C ILE A 147 2.73 -2.43 -9.18
N THR A 148 3.53 -1.40 -9.43
CA THR A 148 4.29 -0.66 -8.41
C THR A 148 4.02 0.81 -8.60
N ILE A 149 3.41 1.44 -7.61
CA ILE A 149 3.16 2.87 -7.66
C ILE A 149 4.41 3.62 -7.22
N ARG A 150 4.72 4.69 -7.95
CA ARG A 150 5.84 5.56 -7.66
C ARG A 150 5.36 6.73 -6.81
N GLU A 151 6.13 7.06 -5.78
CA GLU A 151 6.23 8.42 -5.25
C GLU A 151 4.87 9.04 -4.82
N TYR A 152 4.02 8.31 -4.10
CA TYR A 152 2.91 8.94 -3.36
C TYR A 152 3.45 9.78 -2.19
N PRO A 153 3.13 11.08 -2.10
CA PRO A 153 3.50 12.19 -2.98
C PRO A 153 4.87 12.77 -2.63
N HIS A 154 5.75 12.91 -3.61
CA HIS A 154 6.89 13.82 -3.53
C HIS A 154 6.74 15.09 -4.38
N ARG A 155 5.78 15.16 -5.32
CA ARG A 155 5.87 16.16 -6.41
C ARG A 155 4.59 16.78 -6.97
N GLU A 156 3.38 16.30 -6.69
CA GLU A 156 2.16 16.86 -7.32
C GLU A 156 1.09 17.35 -6.34
N PRO A 157 0.36 18.43 -6.70
CA PRO A 157 -0.77 18.95 -5.92
C PRO A 157 -1.98 18.00 -5.88
N ASP A 158 -2.06 17.04 -6.81
CA ASP A 158 -3.08 15.99 -6.79
C ASP A 158 -2.62 14.79 -5.94
N TRP A 159 -2.82 14.90 -4.62
CA TRP A 159 -2.61 13.82 -3.64
C TRP A 159 -3.29 12.49 -4.04
N TRP A 160 -4.29 12.56 -4.91
CA TRP A 160 -5.10 11.45 -5.38
C TRP A 160 -4.51 10.72 -6.58
N ALA A 161 -3.49 11.24 -7.25
CA ALA A 161 -2.91 10.61 -8.43
C ALA A 161 -1.41 10.32 -8.28
N ALA A 162 -0.95 9.21 -8.85
CA ALA A 162 0.47 8.89 -8.93
C ALA A 162 0.81 8.02 -10.14
N PRO A 163 2.02 8.18 -10.70
CA PRO A 163 2.50 7.32 -11.78
C PRO A 163 2.81 5.92 -11.25
N ALA A 164 2.59 4.91 -12.07
CA ALA A 164 2.77 3.50 -11.74
C ALA A 164 3.50 2.75 -12.85
N PHE A 165 4.36 1.83 -12.45
CA PHE A 165 4.92 0.83 -13.35
C PHE A 165 4.09 -0.45 -13.28
N ALA A 166 3.65 -0.93 -14.44
CA ALA A 166 2.93 -2.18 -14.57
C ALA A 166 3.72 -3.19 -15.39
N LEU A 167 3.77 -4.45 -14.93
CA LEU A 167 4.48 -5.52 -15.61
C LEU A 167 3.99 -5.68 -17.05
N ARG A 168 4.89 -5.54 -18.03
CA ARG A 168 4.53 -5.51 -19.46
C ARG A 168 3.70 -6.71 -19.88
N VAL A 169 4.13 -7.91 -19.48
CA VAL A 169 3.42 -9.17 -19.72
C VAL A 169 2.93 -9.71 -18.39
N LEU A 170 1.61 -9.68 -18.19
CA LEU A 170 1.00 -10.16 -16.96
C LEU A 170 0.94 -11.69 -16.93
N PRO A 171 1.06 -12.34 -15.74
CA PRO A 171 1.00 -13.79 -15.63
C PRO A 171 -0.36 -14.33 -16.06
N ARG A 172 -0.38 -15.44 -16.81
CA ARG A 172 -1.61 -16.07 -17.29
C ARG A 172 -2.53 -16.53 -16.15
N GLU A 173 -1.96 -16.83 -15.00
CA GLU A 173 -2.64 -17.24 -13.77
C GLU A 173 -3.63 -16.19 -13.24
N LEU A 174 -3.59 -14.95 -13.73
CA LEU A 174 -4.64 -13.98 -13.45
C LEU A 174 -6.03 -14.44 -13.92
N LEU A 175 -6.12 -15.42 -14.83
CA LEU A 175 -7.39 -16.08 -15.19
C LEU A 175 -8.10 -16.74 -14.00
N PHE A 176 -7.38 -17.11 -12.94
CA PHE A 176 -7.98 -17.72 -11.75
C PHE A 176 -8.75 -16.71 -10.88
N LEU A 177 -8.51 -15.43 -11.12
CA LEU A 177 -9.23 -14.35 -10.46
C LEU A 177 -10.53 -14.03 -11.20
N HIS A 178 -10.48 -13.98 -12.54
CA HIS A 178 -11.65 -13.80 -13.39
C HIS A 178 -11.36 -14.39 -14.79
N PRO A 179 -12.21 -15.29 -15.33
CA PRO A 179 -11.94 -15.99 -16.60
C PRO A 179 -11.72 -15.06 -17.80
N ASP A 180 -12.39 -13.90 -17.80
CA ASP A 180 -12.36 -12.94 -18.91
C ASP A 180 -11.41 -11.76 -18.65
N ILE A 181 -10.54 -11.83 -17.64
CA ILE A 181 -9.70 -10.70 -17.21
C ILE A 181 -8.88 -10.09 -18.36
N PHE A 182 -8.40 -10.93 -19.29
CA PHE A 182 -7.59 -10.50 -20.44
C PHE A 182 -8.40 -10.01 -21.66
N ARG A 183 -9.74 -10.05 -21.60
CA ARG A 183 -10.61 -9.45 -22.63
C ARG A 183 -10.76 -7.94 -22.47
N HIS A 184 -10.41 -7.41 -21.29
CA HIS A 184 -10.53 -5.99 -21.00
C HIS A 184 -9.29 -5.21 -21.45
N PRO A 185 -9.46 -3.92 -21.83
CA PRO A 185 -8.34 -3.02 -22.07
C PRO A 185 -7.38 -3.01 -20.86
N ARG A 186 -6.07 -2.95 -21.13
CA ARG A 186 -5.03 -3.00 -20.11
C ARG A 186 -5.28 -2.05 -18.92
N PRO A 187 -5.65 -0.76 -19.09
CA PRO A 187 -5.92 0.11 -17.96
C PRO A 187 -7.07 -0.38 -17.08
N ARG A 188 -8.15 -0.93 -17.68
CA ARG A 188 -9.26 -1.53 -16.91
C ARG A 188 -8.81 -2.76 -16.14
N LEU A 189 -7.98 -3.61 -16.73
CA LEU A 189 -7.39 -4.76 -16.05
C LEU A 189 -6.55 -4.32 -14.84
N LEU A 190 -5.69 -3.31 -15.02
CA LEU A 190 -4.85 -2.79 -13.93
C LEU A 190 -5.68 -2.13 -12.82
N ALA A 191 -6.71 -1.37 -13.17
CA ALA A 191 -7.66 -0.81 -12.21
C ALA A 191 -8.36 -1.92 -11.43
N TRP A 192 -8.81 -2.97 -12.13
CA TRP A 192 -9.41 -4.14 -11.50
C TRP A 192 -8.45 -4.82 -10.52
N LEU A 193 -7.18 -5.00 -10.89
CA LEU A 193 -6.14 -5.57 -10.01
C LEU A 193 -5.85 -4.74 -8.78
N ILE A 194 -5.99 -3.41 -8.83
CA ILE A 194 -5.88 -2.55 -7.65
C ILE A 194 -7.15 -2.67 -6.80
N ASN A 195 -8.32 -2.57 -7.44
CA ASN A 195 -9.61 -2.46 -6.78
C ASN A 195 -10.08 -3.75 -6.12
N ILE A 196 -9.70 -4.92 -6.60
CA ILE A 196 -9.91 -6.18 -5.87
C ILE A 196 -9.35 -6.09 -4.44
N GLY A 197 -8.19 -5.47 -4.24
CA GLY A 197 -7.64 -5.27 -2.90
C GLY A 197 -8.54 -4.37 -2.04
N HIS A 198 -8.98 -3.24 -2.59
CA HIS A 198 -9.87 -2.31 -1.89
C HIS A 198 -11.25 -2.91 -1.57
N HIS A 199 -11.80 -3.69 -2.50
CA HIS A 199 -13.08 -4.38 -2.30
C HIS A 199 -12.97 -5.42 -1.20
N THR A 200 -11.95 -6.29 -1.26
CA THR A 200 -11.68 -7.27 -0.19
C THR A 200 -11.52 -6.60 1.16
N VAL A 201 -10.82 -5.46 1.23
CA VAL A 201 -10.68 -4.71 2.48
C VAL A 201 -12.01 -4.11 2.95
N ALA A 202 -12.82 -3.58 2.05
CA ALA A 202 -14.13 -3.04 2.41
C ALA A 202 -15.06 -4.12 2.98
N ASP A 203 -15.09 -5.30 2.36
CA ASP A 203 -15.88 -6.44 2.83
C ASP A 203 -15.35 -6.94 4.17
N LEU A 204 -14.03 -7.03 4.35
CA LEU A 204 -13.39 -7.38 5.62
C LEU A 204 -13.76 -6.39 6.73
N VAL A 205 -13.62 -5.09 6.47
CA VAL A 205 -13.94 -4.04 7.46
C VAL A 205 -15.43 -4.09 7.83
N ARG A 206 -16.31 -4.29 6.86
CA ARG A 206 -17.75 -4.41 7.08
C ARG A 206 -18.09 -5.61 7.96
N GLU A 207 -17.51 -6.78 7.66
CA GLU A 207 -17.70 -8.01 8.44
C GLU A 207 -17.19 -7.85 9.88
N LEU A 208 -15.96 -7.35 10.05
CA LEU A 208 -15.35 -7.21 11.37
C LEU A 208 -15.96 -6.08 12.21
N ALA A 209 -16.55 -5.06 11.59
CA ALA A 209 -17.28 -4.02 12.32
C ALA A 209 -18.60 -4.52 12.93
N GLN A 210 -19.14 -5.62 12.41
CA GLN A 210 -20.38 -6.25 12.89
C GLN A 210 -20.11 -7.45 13.82
N ALA A 211 -18.87 -7.94 13.88
CA ALA A 211 -18.49 -9.10 14.67
C ALA A 211 -18.27 -8.75 16.14
N GLU A 212 -18.67 -9.65 17.04
CA GLU A 212 -18.23 -9.57 18.44
C GLU A 212 -16.74 -9.94 18.54
N PRO A 213 -15.91 -9.18 19.28
CA PRO A 213 -14.50 -9.50 19.43
C PRO A 213 -14.30 -10.85 20.13
N SER A 214 -13.45 -11.72 19.60
CA SER A 214 -13.08 -12.95 20.31
C SER A 214 -12.45 -12.64 21.68
N PRO A 215 -12.94 -13.22 22.79
CA PRO A 215 -12.48 -12.90 24.13
C PRO A 215 -11.09 -13.46 24.49
N ARG A 216 -10.45 -14.24 23.60
CA ARG A 216 -9.19 -14.95 23.90
C ARG A 216 -8.00 -14.35 23.18
N ARG A 217 -7.03 -13.87 23.96
CA ARG A 217 -5.69 -13.54 23.48
C ARG A 217 -4.96 -14.80 23.05
N PRO A 218 -4.49 -14.89 21.79
CA PRO A 218 -3.66 -16.01 21.39
C PRO A 218 -2.31 -15.89 22.11
N GLU A 219 -2.09 -16.71 23.13
CA GLU A 219 -0.77 -16.86 23.73
C GLU A 219 0.13 -17.65 22.76
N GLY A 220 1.33 -17.12 22.49
CA GLY A 220 2.38 -17.84 21.78
C GLY A 220 2.18 -18.08 20.28
N ARG A 221 1.21 -17.43 19.61
CA ARG A 221 1.01 -17.61 18.16
C ARG A 221 1.81 -16.61 17.33
N HIS A 222 2.49 -17.11 16.29
CA HIS A 222 3.08 -16.29 15.23
C HIS A 222 2.04 -15.63 14.31
N GLN A 223 0.77 -16.03 14.40
CA GLN A 223 -0.34 -15.53 13.60
C GLN A 223 -1.61 -15.39 14.44
N TYR A 224 -2.18 -14.18 14.46
CA TYR A 224 -3.40 -13.81 15.15
C TYR A 224 -4.64 -14.11 14.28
N PRO A 225 -5.82 -14.33 14.88
CA PRO A 225 -7.08 -14.37 14.13
C PRO A 225 -7.46 -13.00 13.53
N LEU A 226 -8.23 -12.97 12.43
CA LEU A 226 -8.61 -11.70 11.76
C LEU A 226 -9.46 -10.77 12.62
N ASP A 227 -10.30 -11.30 13.52
CA ASP A 227 -11.15 -10.51 14.42
C ASP A 227 -10.37 -9.72 15.49
N TRP A 228 -9.04 -9.89 15.55
CA TRP A 228 -8.14 -9.04 16.33
C TRP A 228 -7.72 -7.77 15.58
N LEU A 229 -7.98 -7.67 14.28
CA LEU A 229 -7.62 -6.50 13.47
C LEU A 229 -8.20 -5.19 14.01
N PRO A 230 -9.48 -5.10 14.47
CA PRO A 230 -10.04 -3.86 15.00
C PRO A 230 -9.26 -3.25 16.17
N ALA A 231 -8.50 -4.07 16.90
CA ALA A 231 -7.65 -3.63 18.01
C ALA A 231 -6.21 -3.28 17.58
N ASP A 232 -5.80 -3.53 16.33
CA ASP A 232 -4.45 -3.16 15.85
C ASP A 232 -4.42 -1.65 15.52
N PRO A 233 -3.59 -0.86 16.23
CA PRO A 233 -3.53 0.60 16.08
C PRO A 233 -2.91 1.07 14.74
N VAL A 234 -2.32 0.17 13.95
CA VAL A 234 -1.74 0.45 12.63
C VAL A 234 -2.62 -0.11 11.53
N ALA A 235 -2.91 -1.41 11.59
CA ALA A 235 -3.60 -2.10 10.51
C ALA A 235 -5.03 -1.57 10.37
N TRP A 236 -5.75 -1.40 11.48
CA TRP A 236 -7.16 -1.02 11.41
C TRP A 236 -7.40 0.35 10.76
N PRO A 237 -6.72 1.44 11.16
CA PRO A 237 -6.90 2.72 10.48
C PRO A 237 -6.54 2.66 8.99
N ILE A 238 -5.51 1.91 8.61
CA ILE A 238 -5.13 1.73 7.19
C ILE A 238 -6.23 1.01 6.43
N LEU A 239 -6.77 -0.07 6.98
CA LEU A 239 -7.84 -0.85 6.37
C LEU A 239 -9.12 -0.02 6.24
N GLN A 240 -9.47 0.76 7.27
CA GLN A 240 -10.62 1.67 7.22
C GLN A 240 -10.47 2.71 6.10
N GLN A 241 -9.28 3.30 5.93
CA GLN A 241 -9.04 4.22 4.80
C GLN A 241 -9.12 3.49 3.46
N ALA A 242 -8.49 2.32 3.35
CA ALA A 242 -8.47 1.54 2.12
C ALA A 242 -9.88 1.10 1.69
N ALA A 243 -10.77 0.78 2.64
CA ALA A 243 -12.17 0.43 2.38
C ALA A 243 -12.96 1.53 1.67
N LEU A 244 -12.58 2.80 1.89
CA LEU A 244 -13.25 3.98 1.32
C LEU A 244 -12.71 4.37 -0.06
N LEU A 245 -11.71 3.66 -0.59
CA LEU A 245 -11.03 4.03 -1.82
C LEU A 245 -11.32 3.07 -2.95
N GLU A 246 -11.31 3.61 -4.16
CA GLU A 246 -11.22 2.88 -5.41
C GLU A 246 -10.23 3.62 -6.33
N ALA A 247 -9.69 2.93 -7.31
CA ALA A 247 -8.74 3.48 -8.25
C ALA A 247 -9.25 3.40 -9.69
N VAL A 248 -8.97 4.43 -10.46
CA VAL A 248 -8.98 4.41 -11.91
C VAL A 248 -7.55 4.42 -12.42
N VAL A 249 -7.33 3.77 -13.56
CA VAL A 249 -6.00 3.70 -14.19
C VAL A 249 -6.10 4.25 -15.60
N GLU A 250 -5.24 5.19 -15.90
CA GLU A 250 -5.13 5.85 -17.20
C GLU A 250 -3.81 5.42 -17.87
N PRO A 251 -3.76 5.32 -19.21
CA PRO A 251 -2.51 5.14 -19.93
C PRO A 251 -1.53 6.30 -19.63
N GLY A 252 -0.25 5.99 -19.46
CA GLY A 252 0.82 6.98 -19.38
C GLY A 252 1.65 7.05 -20.67
N ASP A 253 2.84 7.62 -20.58
CA ASP A 253 3.73 7.90 -21.71
C ASP A 253 4.37 6.65 -22.35
N ALA A 254 4.28 5.49 -21.69
CA ALA A 254 4.86 4.23 -22.16
C ALA A 254 3.94 3.05 -21.86
N PRO A 255 4.07 1.90 -22.58
CA PRO A 255 3.17 0.75 -22.42
C PRO A 255 3.14 0.11 -21.01
N ASP A 256 4.18 0.34 -20.21
CA ASP A 256 4.36 -0.12 -18.83
C ASP A 256 4.20 1.01 -17.82
N VAL A 257 3.94 2.24 -18.26
CA VAL A 257 3.72 3.41 -17.41
C VAL A 257 2.25 3.79 -17.45
N HIS A 258 1.67 3.98 -16.28
CA HIS A 258 0.25 4.31 -16.11
C HIS A 258 0.09 5.40 -15.05
N GLN A 259 -1.00 6.16 -15.12
CA GLN A 259 -1.40 7.05 -14.03
C GLN A 259 -2.50 6.36 -13.23
N VAL A 260 -2.31 6.23 -11.92
CA VAL A 260 -3.33 5.72 -11.00
C VAL A 260 -3.95 6.91 -10.28
N ARG A 261 -5.27 7.05 -10.33
CA ARG A 261 -6.01 8.07 -9.59
C ARG A 261 -6.99 7.40 -8.64
N TYR A 262 -6.92 7.74 -7.36
CA TYR A 262 -7.88 7.30 -6.36
C TYR A 262 -9.10 8.21 -6.32
N LEU A 263 -10.24 7.58 -6.14
CA LEU A 263 -11.52 8.19 -5.88
C LEU A 263 -12.02 7.68 -4.52
N ARG A 264 -12.88 8.46 -3.86
CA ARG A 264 -13.62 7.94 -2.72
C ARG A 264 -14.78 7.12 -3.26
N ARG A 265 -14.94 5.89 -2.75
CA ARG A 265 -16.16 5.13 -2.93
C ARG A 265 -17.28 5.91 -2.24
N SER A 266 -18.24 6.41 -3.01
CA SER A 266 -19.52 6.80 -2.42
C SER A 266 -20.10 5.57 -1.71
N PRO A 267 -20.81 5.73 -0.58
CA PRO A 267 -21.53 4.60 -0.01
C PRO A 267 -22.44 4.05 -1.11
N VAL A 268 -22.23 2.79 -1.51
CA VAL A 268 -23.15 2.08 -2.39
C VAL A 268 -24.47 2.03 -1.61
N PRO A 269 -25.55 2.69 -2.08
CA PRO A 269 -26.85 2.52 -1.44
C PRO A 269 -27.20 1.03 -1.47
N ALA A 270 -27.67 0.50 -0.35
CA ALA A 270 -28.00 -0.92 -0.17
C ALA A 270 -28.91 -1.49 -1.29
N GLU A 271 -29.65 -0.61 -1.96
CA GLU A 271 -30.52 -0.92 -3.11
C GLU A 271 -29.75 -1.46 -4.34
N THR A 272 -28.45 -1.15 -4.47
CA THR A 272 -27.64 -1.61 -5.62
C THR A 272 -27.05 -3.01 -5.40
N GLU A 273 -26.86 -3.45 -4.15
CA GLU A 273 -26.37 -4.81 -3.85
C GLU A 273 -27.46 -5.87 -4.13
N GLN A 274 -28.74 -5.52 -3.98
CA GLN A 274 -29.86 -6.43 -4.27
C GLN A 274 -30.07 -6.69 -5.77
N ALA A 275 -29.73 -5.72 -6.64
CA ALA A 275 -29.84 -5.91 -8.09
C ALA A 275 -28.75 -6.84 -8.66
N ALA A 276 -27.55 -6.84 -8.06
CA ALA A 276 -26.46 -7.73 -8.47
C ALA A 276 -26.65 -9.18 -7.97
N ALA A 277 -27.25 -9.38 -6.80
CA ALA A 277 -27.58 -10.71 -6.28
C ALA A 277 -28.74 -11.39 -7.03
N ALA A 278 -29.57 -10.63 -7.74
CA ALA A 278 -30.68 -11.16 -8.54
C ALA A 278 -30.27 -11.59 -9.96
N THR A 279 -29.00 -11.41 -10.35
CA THR A 279 -28.50 -11.74 -11.70
C THR A 279 -27.38 -12.80 -11.69
N LEU A 280 -27.22 -13.53 -10.57
CA LEU A 280 -26.39 -14.74 -10.49
C LEU A 280 -27.27 -15.98 -10.32
#